data_AF-A0A0E3H991-F1
#
_entry.id   AF-A0A0E3H991-F1
#
_cell.length_a   1.000
_cell.length_b   1.000
_cell.length_c   1.000
_cell.angle_alpha   90.00
_cell.angle_beta   90.00
_cell.angle_gamma   90.00
#
_symmetry.space_group_name_H-M   'P 1'
#
loop_
_entity.id
_entity.type
_entity.pdbx_description
1 polymer ?
#
loop_
_entity_poly.entity_id
_entity_poly.type
_entity_poly.pdbx_seq_one_letter_code
_entity_poly.pdbx_strand_id
1 'polypeptide(L)'
;MEGIVFMSSVKWLLARKRKNSWNKDVYDTSYALAALADTGTQDRDGCNWLYEHYCPSWEQVGTTSLLITALKKQDNLAKSKDFETFIRERAEWILSKRANDGGWQYISTSNLAIQALLLTGFKDELEPSIRWLLKNVHENGSWGNQTDDVNATALTLSTLGLYNKT
;
A
#
# COMPACT_ATOMS: atom_id res chain seq x y z
N MET A 1 -5.82 15.97 23.63
CA MET A 1 -6.56 14.69 23.80
C MET A 1 -6.18 13.70 22.70
N GLU A 2 -6.09 14.14 21.44
CA GLU A 2 -5.62 13.34 20.29
C GLU A 2 -4.27 12.64 20.53
N GLY A 3 -3.24 13.36 20.99
CA GLY A 3 -1.93 12.77 21.27
C GLY A 3 -1.94 11.61 22.29
N ILE A 4 -2.88 11.61 23.25
CA ILE A 4 -3.02 10.51 24.24
C ILE A 4 -3.66 9.27 23.59
N VAL A 5 -4.64 9.47 22.71
CA VAL A 5 -5.31 8.38 21.99
C VAL A 5 -4.34 7.74 20.99
N PHE A 6 -3.59 8.54 20.22
CA PHE A 6 -2.58 8.04 19.29
C PHE A 6 -1.53 7.18 19.99
N MET A 7 -0.96 7.68 21.09
CA MET A 7 0.04 6.94 21.86
C MET A 7 -0.53 5.66 22.49
N SER A 8 -1.79 5.68 22.95
CA SER A 8 -2.44 4.48 23.50
C SER A 8 -2.67 3.41 22.43
N SER A 9 -3.12 3.79 21.24
CA SER A 9 -3.37 2.86 20.12
C SER A 9 -2.06 2.27 19.58
N VAL A 10 -1.01 3.08 19.43
CA VAL A 10 0.33 2.59 19.03
C VAL A 10 0.84 1.57 20.06
N LYS A 11 0.77 1.88 21.36
CA LYS A 11 1.15 0.94 22.43
C LYS A 11 0.34 -0.35 22.38
N TRP A 12 -0.97 -0.25 22.17
CA TRP A 12 -1.87 -1.40 22.08
C TRP A 12 -1.52 -2.31 20.89
N LEU A 13 -1.15 -1.72 19.76
CA LEU A 13 -0.75 -2.44 18.55
C LEU A 13 0.58 -3.15 18.77
N LEU A 14 1.59 -2.44 19.29
CA LEU A 14 2.90 -3.02 19.62
C LEU A 14 2.80 -4.18 20.62
N ALA A 15 1.93 -4.08 21.63
CA ALA A 15 1.71 -5.13 22.63
C ALA A 15 1.13 -6.43 22.04
N ARG A 16 0.55 -6.40 20.83
CA ARG A 16 -0.01 -7.57 20.13
C ARG A 16 0.99 -8.25 19.21
N LYS A 17 2.13 -7.63 18.94
CA LYS A 17 3.16 -8.22 18.09
C LYS A 17 3.67 -9.51 18.74
N ARG A 18 3.70 -10.60 17.98
CA ARG A 18 4.19 -11.91 18.42
C ARG A 18 5.10 -12.49 17.36
N LYS A 19 6.32 -12.89 17.73
CA LYS A 19 7.32 -13.44 16.80
C LYS A 19 7.48 -12.57 15.55
N ASN A 20 7.67 -11.27 15.79
CA ASN A 20 7.90 -10.25 14.76
C ASN A 20 6.75 -9.98 13.78
N SER A 21 5.54 -10.53 14.00
CA SER A 21 4.37 -10.25 13.15
C SER A 21 3.12 -9.97 13.96
N TRP A 22 2.06 -9.53 13.26
CA TRP A 22 0.70 -9.49 13.78
C TRP A 22 -0.07 -10.65 13.19
N ASN A 23 -0.62 -11.50 14.07
CA ASN A 23 -1.39 -12.70 13.72
C ASN A 23 -0.70 -13.71 12.77
N LYS A 24 0.60 -13.55 12.49
CA LYS A 24 1.33 -14.27 11.43
C LYS A 24 0.67 -14.12 10.06
N ASP A 25 0.03 -12.98 9.84
CA ASP A 25 -0.72 -12.68 8.63
C ASP A 25 -0.08 -11.53 7.87
N VAL A 26 -0.03 -11.65 6.54
CA VAL A 26 0.61 -10.68 5.65
C VAL A 26 -0.13 -9.34 5.64
N TYR A 27 -1.46 -9.37 5.69
CA TYR A 27 -2.27 -8.16 5.67
C TYR A 27 -2.18 -7.43 7.00
N ASP A 28 -2.40 -8.13 8.12
CA ASP A 28 -2.33 -7.53 9.45
C ASP A 28 -0.95 -6.94 9.72
N THR A 29 0.10 -7.65 9.32
CA THR A 29 1.47 -7.17 9.51
C THR A 29 1.78 -5.97 8.60
N SER A 30 1.33 -5.98 7.35
CA SER A 30 1.51 -4.85 6.43
C SER A 30 0.76 -3.60 6.90
N TYR A 31 -0.50 -3.73 7.30
CA TYR A 31 -1.29 -2.61 7.83
C TYR A 31 -0.69 -2.06 9.13
N ALA A 32 -0.27 -2.94 10.05
CA ALA A 32 0.35 -2.53 11.29
C ALA A 32 1.64 -1.74 11.03
N LEU A 33 2.52 -2.24 10.17
CA LEU A 33 3.79 -1.58 9.86
C LEU A 33 3.62 -0.26 9.13
N ALA A 34 2.68 -0.17 8.17
CA ALA A 34 2.37 1.08 7.49
C ALA A 34 1.83 2.13 8.47
N ALA A 35 0.88 1.74 9.35
CA ALA A 35 0.31 2.63 10.36
C ALA A 35 1.34 3.07 11.42
N LEU A 36 2.22 2.16 11.84
CA LEU A 36 3.32 2.49 12.74
C LEU A 36 4.26 3.51 12.09
N ALA A 37 4.61 3.34 10.81
CA ALA A 37 5.44 4.30 10.09
C ALA A 37 4.76 5.68 9.98
N ASP A 38 3.46 5.72 9.67
CA ASP A 38 2.67 6.96 9.59
C ASP A 38 2.61 7.70 10.94
N THR A 39 2.76 6.99 12.05
CA THR A 39 2.84 7.55 13.41
C THR A 39 4.28 7.78 13.90
N GLY A 40 5.28 7.61 13.03
CA GLY A 40 6.69 7.82 13.36
C GLY A 40 7.32 6.70 14.20
N THR A 41 6.70 5.53 14.25
CA THR A 41 7.22 4.35 14.95
C THR A 41 7.87 3.37 13.98
N GLN A 42 9.17 3.15 14.14
CA GLN A 42 9.92 2.18 13.36
C GLN A 42 9.73 0.76 13.91
N ASP A 43 9.69 -0.22 13.01
CA ASP A 43 9.71 -1.63 13.39
C ASP A 43 10.41 -2.48 12.31
N ARG A 44 11.75 -2.53 12.40
CA ARG A 44 12.61 -3.28 11.48
C ARG A 44 12.39 -4.79 11.56
N ASP A 45 12.13 -5.33 12.75
CA ASP A 45 11.90 -6.75 12.93
C ASP A 45 10.63 -7.21 12.21
N GLY A 46 9.58 -6.39 12.24
CA GLY A 46 8.37 -6.66 11.46
C GLY A 46 8.59 -6.57 9.96
N CYS A 47 9.40 -5.62 9.51
CA CYS A 47 9.79 -5.52 8.11
C CYS A 47 10.58 -6.76 7.64
N ASN A 48 11.55 -7.21 8.44
CA ASN A 48 12.30 -8.44 8.16
C ASN A 48 11.37 -9.64 8.08
N TRP A 49 10.39 -9.74 8.99
CA TRP A 49 9.41 -10.83 8.94
C TRP A 49 8.64 -10.85 7.60
N LEU A 50 8.13 -9.70 7.13
CA LEU A 50 7.44 -9.62 5.84
C LEU A 50 8.35 -10.00 4.68
N TYR A 51 9.58 -9.49 4.68
CA TYR A 51 10.57 -9.74 3.63
C TYR A 51 10.95 -11.22 3.56
N GLU A 52 11.30 -11.83 4.70
CA GLU A 52 11.77 -13.23 4.78
C GLU A 52 10.67 -14.25 4.51
N HIS A 53 9.40 -13.91 4.76
CA HIS A 53 8.26 -14.83 4.56
C HIS A 53 7.53 -14.60 3.24
N TYR A 54 7.97 -13.64 2.41
CA TYR A 54 7.39 -13.43 1.09
C TYR A 54 7.48 -14.71 0.25
N CYS A 55 6.34 -15.17 -0.25
CA CYS A 55 6.23 -16.45 -0.94
C CYS A 55 5.20 -16.39 -2.08
N PRO A 56 5.19 -17.37 -3.01
CA PRO A 56 4.31 -17.34 -4.18
C PRO A 56 2.81 -17.19 -3.87
N SER A 57 2.33 -17.67 -2.72
CA SER A 57 0.92 -17.50 -2.34
C SER A 57 0.54 -16.05 -2.01
N TRP A 58 1.52 -15.21 -1.66
CA TRP A 58 1.34 -13.77 -1.41
C TRP A 58 1.57 -12.92 -2.66
N GLU A 59 2.01 -13.52 -3.77
CA GLU A 59 2.30 -12.82 -5.02
C GLU A 59 1.02 -12.48 -5.80
N GLN A 60 0.24 -11.59 -5.20
CA GLN A 60 -0.96 -10.97 -5.78
C GLN A 60 -0.75 -9.46 -5.76
N VAL A 61 -1.17 -8.75 -6.80
CA VAL A 61 -0.92 -7.30 -6.95
C VAL A 61 -1.33 -6.52 -5.71
N GLY A 62 -2.53 -6.75 -5.17
CA GLY A 62 -3.00 -6.04 -3.97
C GLY A 62 -2.13 -6.33 -2.73
N THR A 63 -1.83 -7.60 -2.47
CA THR A 63 -1.01 -8.04 -1.33
C THR A 63 0.42 -7.50 -1.44
N THR A 64 1.06 -7.66 -2.59
CA THR A 64 2.41 -7.14 -2.86
C THR A 64 2.43 -5.61 -2.71
N SER A 65 1.40 -4.90 -3.18
CA SER A 65 1.29 -3.44 -3.04
C SER A 65 1.24 -2.99 -1.58
N LEU A 66 0.43 -3.65 -0.74
CA LEU A 66 0.35 -3.36 0.70
C LEU A 66 1.70 -3.58 1.39
N LEU A 67 2.34 -4.71 1.09
CA LEU A 67 3.62 -5.09 1.68
C LEU A 67 4.72 -4.09 1.31
N ILE A 68 4.90 -3.75 0.03
CA ILE A 68 5.95 -2.80 -0.35
C ILE A 68 5.64 -1.38 0.11
N THR A 69 4.35 -1.02 0.25
CA THR A 69 3.96 0.24 0.88
C THR A 69 4.44 0.30 2.32
N ALA A 70 4.21 -0.77 3.10
CA ALA A 70 4.66 -0.86 4.48
C ALA A 70 6.19 -0.79 4.60
N LEU A 71 6.92 -1.58 3.81
CA LEU A 71 8.38 -1.58 3.81
C LEU A 71 8.94 -0.22 3.39
N LYS A 72 8.41 0.40 2.33
CA LYS A 72 8.91 1.69 1.84
C LYS A 72 8.66 2.81 2.84
N LYS A 73 7.51 2.83 3.51
CA LYS A 73 7.24 3.80 4.59
C LYS A 73 8.22 3.62 5.76
N GLN A 74 8.49 2.39 6.16
CA GLN A 74 9.43 2.07 7.23
C GLN A 74 10.87 2.46 6.86
N ASP A 75 11.33 2.15 5.65
CA ASP A 75 12.64 2.57 5.13
C ASP A 75 12.77 4.10 5.08
N ASN A 76 11.75 4.80 4.58
CA ASN A 76 11.75 6.26 4.54
C ASN A 76 11.82 6.88 5.94
N LEU A 77 11.08 6.33 6.91
CA LEU A 77 11.11 6.77 8.31
C LEU A 77 12.47 6.51 8.98
N ALA A 78 13.09 5.36 8.70
CA ALA A 78 14.42 5.01 9.18
C ALA A 78 15.55 5.71 8.44
N LYS A 79 15.26 6.35 7.29
CA LYS A 79 16.26 6.84 6.34
C LYS A 79 17.21 5.72 5.90
N SER A 80 16.69 4.51 5.80
CA SER A 80 17.39 3.30 5.35
C SER A 80 16.98 2.92 3.92
N LYS A 81 17.70 1.95 3.38
CA LYS A 81 17.46 1.35 2.06
C LYS A 81 17.51 -0.17 2.15
N ASP A 82 17.18 -0.72 3.32
CA ASP A 82 17.40 -2.13 3.65
C ASP A 82 16.60 -3.04 2.70
N PHE A 83 15.42 -2.58 2.26
CA PHE A 83 14.53 -3.33 1.39
C PHE A 83 14.48 -2.75 -0.02
N GLU A 84 15.32 -1.78 -0.38
CA GLU A 84 15.21 -1.00 -1.63
C GLU A 84 15.22 -1.88 -2.88
N THR A 85 16.12 -2.86 -2.96
CA THR A 85 16.18 -3.79 -4.11
C THR A 85 14.90 -4.60 -4.24
N PHE A 86 14.44 -5.21 -3.14
CA PHE A 86 13.21 -6.00 -3.14
C PHE A 86 11.98 -5.16 -3.48
N ILE A 87 11.86 -3.96 -2.89
CA ILE A 87 10.78 -3.01 -3.17
C ILE A 87 10.75 -2.65 -4.65
N ARG A 88 11.91 -2.32 -5.24
CA ARG A 88 12.00 -1.96 -6.66
C ARG A 88 11.58 -3.13 -7.56
N GLU A 89 12.10 -4.32 -7.33
CA GLU A 89 11.76 -5.51 -8.12
C GLU A 89 10.26 -5.84 -8.04
N ARG A 90 9.66 -5.72 -6.85
CA ARG A 90 8.22 -5.96 -6.67
C ARG A 90 7.36 -4.85 -7.27
N ALA A 91 7.81 -3.59 -7.24
CA ALA A 91 7.16 -2.49 -7.92
C ALA A 91 7.16 -2.70 -9.45
N GLU A 92 8.30 -3.07 -10.04
CA GLU A 92 8.41 -3.42 -11.46
C GLU A 92 7.51 -4.60 -11.82
N TRP A 93 7.45 -5.62 -10.96
CA TRP A 93 6.53 -6.74 -11.14
C TRP A 93 5.07 -6.28 -11.12
N ILE A 94 4.65 -5.44 -10.15
CA ILE A 94 3.29 -4.88 -10.13
C ILE A 94 2.99 -4.15 -11.44
N LEU A 95 3.90 -3.27 -11.88
CA LEU A 95 3.77 -2.51 -13.13
C LEU A 95 3.59 -3.45 -14.34
N SER A 96 4.34 -4.55 -14.40
CA SER A 96 4.23 -5.56 -15.46
C SER A 96 2.89 -6.30 -15.49
N LYS A 97 2.13 -6.31 -14.39
CA LYS A 97 0.80 -6.93 -14.30
C LYS A 97 -0.34 -6.00 -14.72
N ARG A 98 -0.03 -4.74 -15.04
CA ARG A 98 -1.03 -3.78 -15.52
C ARG A 98 -1.64 -4.28 -16.82
N ALA A 99 -2.96 -4.26 -16.92
CA ALA A 99 -3.65 -4.56 -18.16
C ALA A 99 -3.45 -3.44 -19.20
N ASN A 100 -3.66 -3.75 -20.47
CA ASN A 100 -3.45 -2.80 -21.59
C ASN A 100 -4.34 -1.54 -21.49
N ASP A 101 -5.43 -1.59 -20.74
CA ASP A 101 -6.32 -0.47 -20.50
C ASP A 101 -5.80 0.49 -19.41
N GLY A 102 -4.78 0.09 -18.64
CA GLY A 102 -4.17 0.88 -17.57
C GLY A 102 -4.51 0.43 -16.15
N GLY A 103 -5.43 -0.53 -15.96
CA GLY A 103 -5.88 -1.00 -14.65
C GLY A 103 -5.32 -2.37 -14.21
N TRP A 104 -5.69 -2.80 -13.00
CA TRP A 104 -5.40 -4.13 -12.44
C TRP A 104 -6.68 -4.86 -12.02
N GLN A 105 -7.55 -5.11 -13.02
CA GLN A 105 -8.84 -5.81 -12.92
C GLN A 105 -9.91 -5.14 -12.05
N TYR A 106 -9.58 -4.75 -10.81
CA TYR A 106 -10.50 -4.15 -9.85
C TYR A 106 -10.08 -2.74 -9.47
N ILE A 107 -11.05 -1.84 -9.25
CA ILE A 107 -10.79 -0.46 -8.80
C ILE A 107 -9.92 -0.42 -7.53
N SER A 108 -10.24 -1.24 -6.53
CA SER A 108 -9.50 -1.27 -5.26
C SER A 108 -8.05 -1.73 -5.45
N THR A 109 -7.84 -2.81 -6.22
CA THR A 109 -6.50 -3.32 -6.55
C THR A 109 -5.70 -2.30 -7.36
N SER A 110 -6.30 -1.66 -8.36
CA SER A 110 -5.66 -0.59 -9.14
C SER A 110 -5.20 0.54 -8.23
N ASN A 111 -6.03 0.97 -7.28
CA ASN A 111 -5.66 2.03 -6.36
C ASN A 111 -4.49 1.65 -5.44
N LEU A 112 -4.50 0.44 -4.87
CA LEU A 112 -3.38 -0.05 -4.05
C LEU A 112 -2.08 -0.08 -4.86
N ALA A 113 -2.14 -0.58 -6.11
CA ALA A 113 -0.99 -0.63 -7.02
C ALA A 113 -0.46 0.78 -7.33
N ILE A 114 -1.34 1.71 -7.70
CA ILE A 114 -0.96 3.09 -8.04
C ILE A 114 -0.33 3.79 -6.82
N GLN A 115 -0.90 3.65 -5.62
CA GLN A 115 -0.34 4.26 -4.41
C GLN A 115 1.04 3.69 -4.07
N ALA A 116 1.21 2.37 -4.16
CA ALA A 116 2.50 1.72 -3.94
C ALA A 116 3.53 2.21 -4.96
N LEU A 117 3.19 2.22 -6.25
CA LEU A 117 4.06 2.68 -7.34
C LEU A 117 4.44 4.17 -7.21
N LEU A 118 3.51 5.03 -6.78
CA LEU A 118 3.82 6.43 -6.48
C LEU A 118 4.83 6.56 -5.35
N LEU A 119 4.63 5.82 -4.26
CA LEU A 119 5.52 5.84 -3.10
C LEU A 119 6.92 5.30 -3.43
N THR A 120 7.04 4.41 -4.42
CA THR A 120 8.30 3.84 -4.87
C THR A 120 8.93 4.58 -6.06
N GLY A 121 8.36 5.71 -6.50
CA GLY A 121 8.97 6.61 -7.48
C GLY A 121 8.63 6.33 -8.95
N PHE A 122 7.58 5.54 -9.24
CA PHE A 122 7.17 5.19 -10.61
C PHE A 122 6.10 6.14 -11.18
N LYS A 123 6.08 7.42 -10.75
CA LYS A 123 5.03 8.38 -11.14
C LYS A 123 4.89 8.51 -12.66
N ASP A 124 6.01 8.59 -13.38
CA ASP A 124 6.03 8.82 -14.82
C ASP A 124 5.37 7.68 -15.62
N GLU A 125 5.34 6.48 -15.03
CA GLU A 125 4.71 5.30 -15.65
C GLU A 125 3.20 5.25 -15.44
N LEU A 126 2.62 6.09 -14.58
CA LEU A 126 1.25 5.94 -14.07
C LEU A 126 0.19 6.76 -14.81
N GLU A 127 0.58 7.59 -15.78
CA GLU A 127 -0.37 8.38 -16.57
C GLU A 127 -1.49 7.53 -17.22
N PRO A 128 -1.23 6.33 -17.80
CA PRO A 128 -2.29 5.46 -18.30
C PRO A 128 -3.25 5.00 -17.20
N SER A 129 -2.75 4.72 -16.01
CA SER A 129 -3.54 4.23 -14.87
C SER A 129 -4.42 5.32 -14.28
N ILE A 130 -3.96 6.57 -14.25
CA ILE A 130 -4.79 7.71 -13.85
C ILE A 130 -5.91 7.95 -14.86
N ARG A 131 -5.61 7.92 -16.16
CA ARG A 131 -6.65 7.99 -17.20
C ARG A 131 -7.68 6.87 -17.07
N TRP A 132 -7.23 5.65 -16.77
CA TRP A 132 -8.12 4.52 -16.54
C TRP A 132 -9.07 4.78 -15.37
N LEU A 133 -8.58 5.27 -14.23
CA LEU A 133 -9.44 5.64 -13.10
C LEU A 133 -10.48 6.69 -13.49
N LEU A 134 -10.06 7.77 -14.15
CA LEU A 134 -10.97 8.85 -14.57
C LEU A 134 -12.03 8.38 -15.57
N LYS A 135 -11.71 7.41 -16.43
CA LYS A 135 -12.66 6.83 -17.39
C LYS A 135 -13.68 5.91 -16.73
N ASN A 136 -13.34 5.27 -15.60
CA ASN A 136 -14.20 4.32 -14.90
C ASN A 136 -15.02 4.96 -13.77
N VAL A 137 -15.07 6.29 -13.69
CA VAL A 137 -16.01 6.96 -12.77
C VAL A 137 -17.44 6.75 -13.27
N HIS A 138 -18.35 6.43 -12.36
CA HIS A 138 -19.78 6.34 -12.69
C HIS A 138 -20.38 7.74 -12.87
N GLU A 139 -21.57 7.83 -13.48
CA GLU A 139 -22.24 9.12 -13.74
C GLU A 139 -22.45 9.96 -12.47
N ASN A 140 -22.65 9.31 -11.32
CA ASN A 140 -22.84 9.97 -10.03
C ASN A 140 -21.52 10.36 -9.33
N GLY A 141 -20.37 10.16 -9.97
CA GLY A 141 -19.05 10.47 -9.41
C GLY A 141 -18.45 9.42 -8.49
N SER A 142 -19.12 8.28 -8.30
CA SER A 142 -18.57 7.17 -7.51
C SER A 142 -17.63 6.30 -8.35
N TRP A 143 -16.86 5.48 -7.65
CA TRP A 143 -16.16 4.35 -8.24
C TRP A 143 -16.64 3.04 -7.61
N GLY A 144 -16.63 1.98 -8.42
CA GLY A 144 -16.78 0.60 -8.00
C GLY A 144 -16.68 -0.32 -9.22
N ASN A 145 -16.65 -1.63 -9.01
CA ASN A 145 -16.48 -2.56 -10.14
C ASN A 145 -17.81 -2.84 -10.86
N GLN A 146 -18.87 -3.09 -10.10
CA GLN A 146 -20.20 -3.44 -10.63
C GLN A 146 -21.29 -2.50 -10.12
N THR A 147 -21.08 -1.92 -8.93
CA THR A 147 -21.99 -1.02 -8.24
C THR A 147 -21.17 0.07 -7.55
N ASP A 148 -21.82 1.15 -7.16
CA ASP A 148 -21.18 2.22 -6.41
C ASP A 148 -20.62 1.68 -5.09
N ASP A 149 -19.35 2.00 -4.81
CA ASP A 149 -18.69 1.52 -3.60
C ASP A 149 -17.99 2.69 -2.89
N VAL A 150 -18.38 2.91 -1.63
CA VAL A 150 -17.86 4.02 -0.80
C VAL A 150 -16.36 3.88 -0.57
N ASN A 151 -15.88 2.66 -0.30
CA ASN A 151 -14.47 2.41 -0.02
C ASN A 151 -13.64 2.61 -1.29
N ALA A 152 -14.09 2.10 -2.44
CA ALA A 152 -13.43 2.28 -3.72
C ALA A 152 -13.39 3.76 -4.11
N THR A 153 -14.49 4.50 -3.91
CA THR A 153 -14.57 5.94 -4.15
C THR A 153 -13.57 6.71 -3.27
N ALA A 154 -13.58 6.48 -1.97
CA ALA A 154 -12.66 7.14 -1.03
C ALA A 154 -11.19 6.81 -1.34
N LEU A 155 -10.92 5.56 -1.70
CA LEU A 155 -9.58 5.11 -2.07
C LEU A 155 -9.12 5.76 -3.39
N THR A 156 -9.99 5.86 -4.40
CA THR A 156 -9.68 6.56 -5.65
C THR A 156 -9.39 8.04 -5.42
N LEU A 157 -10.19 8.74 -4.62
CA LEU A 157 -9.91 10.13 -4.28
C LEU A 157 -8.57 10.30 -3.57
N SER A 158 -8.24 9.39 -2.65
CA SER A 158 -6.93 9.37 -1.98
C SER A 158 -5.78 9.16 -2.97
N THR A 159 -5.94 8.24 -3.92
CA THR A 159 -4.96 7.96 -4.98
C THR A 159 -4.75 9.17 -5.89
N LEU A 160 -5.83 9.79 -6.38
CA LEU A 160 -5.73 10.98 -7.24
C LEU A 160 -5.10 12.15 -6.49
N GLY A 161 -5.47 12.33 -5.21
CA GLY A 161 -4.87 13.33 -4.34
C GLY A 161 -3.37 13.10 -4.11
N LEU A 162 -2.94 11.84 -3.97
CA LEU A 162 -1.52 11.48 -3.88
C LEU A 162 -0.79 11.75 -5.19
N TYR A 163 -1.35 11.34 -6.34
CA TYR A 163 -0.76 11.55 -7.66
C TYR A 163 -0.47 13.03 -7.96
N ASN A 164 -1.36 13.93 -7.53
CA ASN A 164 -1.22 15.37 -7.73
C ASN A 164 -0.18 16.04 -6.82
N LYS A 165 0.23 15.38 -5.72
CA LYS A 165 1.16 15.92 -4.72
C LYS A 165 2.59 15.41 -4.87
N THR A 166 2.74 14.17 -5.33
CA THR A 166 4.04 13.56 -5.68
C THR A 166 4.58 14.19 -6.96
#